data_AF-A0A920QFU2-F1
#
_entry.id   AF-A0A920QFU2-F1
#
_cell.length_a   1.000
_cell.length_b   1.000
_cell.length_c   1.000
_cell.angle_alpha   90.00
_cell.angle_beta   90.00
_cell.angle_gamma   90.00
#
_symmetry.space_group_name_H-M   'P 1'
#
loop_
_entity.id
_entity.type
_entity.pdbx_description
1 polymer ?
#
loop_
_entity_poly.entity_id
_entity_poly.type
_entity_poly.pdbx_seq_one_letter_code
_entity_poly.pdbx_strand_id
1 'polypeptide(L)'
;MEEEIASKVLILGFLIAAVMGFLGNRTQYCTMGAVSDWINLGDTNRLRAWLFSIAVAVFGVSLLEFQQWIDLEETRPPYRMSSLPWLRFIMGGIMFGVG
;
A
#
# COMPACT_ATOMS: atom_id res chain seq x y z
N MET A 1 -1.95 29.79 11.34
CA MET A 1 -2.95 28.85 10.79
C MET A 1 -2.27 27.64 10.15
N GLU A 2 -1.15 27.83 9.44
CA GLU A 2 -0.41 26.74 8.79
C GLU A 2 0.21 25.71 9.77
N GLU A 3 0.70 26.13 10.94
CA GLU A 3 1.26 25.20 11.94
C GLU A 3 0.23 24.25 12.55
N GLU A 4 -1.04 24.66 12.64
CA GLU A 4 -2.11 23.81 13.18
C GLU A 4 -2.44 22.66 12.22
N ILE A 5 -2.42 22.93 10.91
CA ILE A 5 -2.67 21.93 9.87
C ILE A 5 -1.51 20.93 9.83
N ALA A 6 -0.27 21.42 9.88
CA ALA A 6 0.92 20.57 9.92
C ALA A 6 0.90 19.63 11.12
N SER A 7 0.61 20.13 12.33
CA SER A 7 0.54 19.31 13.53
C SER A 7 -0.57 18.25 13.44
N LYS A 8 -1.75 18.62 12.94
CA LYS A 8 -2.87 17.68 12.73
C LYS A 8 -2.49 16.57 11.74
N VAL A 9 -1.89 16.91 10.61
CA VAL A 9 -1.46 15.92 9.60
C VAL A 9 -0.41 14.98 10.17
N LEU A 10 0.55 15.48 10.94
CA LEU A 10 1.60 14.65 11.57
C LEU A 10 1.01 13.68 12.60
N ILE A 11 0.10 14.14 13.45
CA ILE A 11 -0.55 13.29 14.46
C ILE A 11 -1.42 12.23 13.79
N LEU A 12 -2.22 12.61 12.79
CA LEU A 12 -3.05 11.66 12.03
C LEU A 12 -2.18 10.63 11.30
N GLY A 13 -1.11 11.07 10.65
CA GLY A 13 -0.15 10.18 9.98
C GLY A 13 0.51 9.21 10.96
N PHE A 14 0.92 9.69 12.14
CA PHE A 14 1.49 8.84 13.19
C PHE A 14 0.48 7.81 13.71
N LEU A 15 -0.77 8.19 13.96
CA LEU A 15 -1.81 7.26 14.40
C LEU A 15 -2.06 6.16 13.37
N ILE A 16 -2.15 6.53 12.08
CA ILE A 16 -2.30 5.55 10.99
C ILE A 16 -1.10 4.61 10.94
N ALA A 17 0.13 5.14 11.03
CA ALA A 17 1.35 4.34 11.03
C ALA A 17 1.43 3.39 12.23
N ALA A 18 1.04 3.86 13.43
CA ALA A 18 1.01 3.06 14.65
C ALA A 18 0.02 1.89 14.54
N VAL A 19 -1.20 2.16 14.02
CA VAL A 19 -2.21 1.12 13.78
C VAL A 19 -1.71 0.11 12.74
N MET A 20 -1.12 0.59 11.64
CA MET A 20 -0.56 -0.27 10.58
C MET A 20 0.57 -1.15 11.13
N GLY A 21 1.48 -0.59 11.93
CA GLY A 21 2.56 -1.32 12.57
C GLY A 21 2.06 -2.38 13.55
N PHE A 22 1.06 -2.05 14.37
CA PHE A 22 0.45 -3.00 15.30
C PHE A 22 -0.22 -4.17 14.57
N LEU A 23 -1.02 -3.87 13.54
CA LEU A 23 -1.68 -4.90 12.72
C LEU A 23 -0.64 -5.78 12.03
N GLY A 24 0.36 -5.19 11.38
CA GLY A 24 1.43 -5.92 10.69
C GLY A 24 2.18 -6.89 11.60
N ASN A 25 2.50 -6.46 12.84
CA ASN A 25 3.17 -7.31 13.82
C ASN A 25 2.28 -8.46 14.32
N ARG A 26 0.98 -8.20 14.51
CA ARG A 26 0.04 -9.21 15.04
C ARG A 26 -0.41 -10.23 13.99
N THR A 27 -0.65 -9.81 12.76
CA THR A 27 -1.17 -10.68 11.69
C THR A 27 -0.07 -11.33 10.87
N GLN A 28 1.22 -11.03 11.16
CA GLN A 28 2.38 -11.49 10.42
C GLN A 28 2.16 -11.34 8.90
N TYR A 29 1.82 -10.13 8.47
CA TYR A 29 1.48 -9.88 7.08
C TYR A 29 2.72 -9.53 6.26
N CYS A 30 3.50 -10.55 5.89
CA CYS A 30 4.69 -10.37 5.07
C CYS A 30 4.40 -10.87 3.66
N THR A 31 4.44 -9.98 2.66
CA THR A 31 4.25 -10.33 1.25
C THR A 31 5.27 -11.36 0.78
N MET A 32 6.54 -11.20 1.17
CA MET A 32 7.61 -12.19 0.92
C MET A 32 7.30 -13.54 1.57
N GLY A 33 6.80 -13.51 2.81
CA GLY A 33 6.41 -14.73 3.54
C GLY A 33 5.24 -15.47 2.90
N ALA A 34 4.27 -14.74 2.33
CA ALA A 34 3.12 -15.37 1.66
C ALA A 34 3.55 -16.16 0.40
N VAL A 35 4.53 -15.66 -0.35
CA VAL A 35 5.08 -16.38 -1.52
C VAL A 35 5.87 -17.61 -1.07
N SER A 36 6.69 -17.48 -0.01
CA SER A 36 7.45 -18.59 0.55
C SER A 36 6.53 -19.69 1.10
N ASP A 37 5.49 -19.35 1.85
CA ASP A 37 4.55 -20.32 2.43
C ASP A 37 3.78 -21.09 1.35
N TRP A 38 3.43 -20.42 0.25
CA TRP A 38 2.76 -21.09 -0.86
C TRP A 38 3.68 -22.12 -1.55
N ILE A 39 4.93 -21.76 -1.81
CA ILE A 39 5.87 -22.64 -2.52
C ILE A 39 6.42 -23.75 -1.61
N ASN A 40 6.72 -23.43 -0.36
CA ASN A 40 7.48 -24.31 0.52
C ASN A 40 6.60 -25.10 1.51
N LEU A 41 5.45 -24.56 1.93
CA LEU A 41 4.52 -25.20 2.87
C LEU A 41 3.16 -25.56 2.25
N GLY A 42 2.83 -25.01 1.09
CA GLY A 42 1.52 -25.21 0.43
C GLY A 42 0.36 -24.46 1.10
N ASP A 43 0.61 -23.59 2.09
CA ASP A 43 -0.44 -22.79 2.72
C ASP A 43 -0.72 -21.53 1.89
N THR A 44 -1.97 -21.35 1.50
CA THR A 44 -2.44 -20.22 0.68
C THR A 44 -3.23 -19.19 1.49
N ASN A 45 -3.43 -19.39 2.80
CA ASN A 45 -4.23 -18.49 3.62
C ASN A 45 -3.69 -17.05 3.61
N ARG A 46 -2.36 -16.89 3.74
CA ARG A 46 -1.70 -15.58 3.70
C ARG A 46 -1.77 -14.94 2.31
N LEU A 47 -1.67 -15.73 1.25
CA LEU A 47 -1.81 -15.26 -0.13
C LEU A 47 -3.24 -14.76 -0.42
N ARG A 48 -4.26 -15.46 0.07
CA ARG A 48 -5.67 -15.05 -0.06
C ARG A 48 -5.94 -13.74 0.68
N ALA A 49 -5.42 -13.59 1.90
CA ALA A 49 -5.51 -12.35 2.65
C ALA A 49 -4.81 -11.20 1.90
N TRP A 50 -3.63 -11.47 1.32
CA TRP A 50 -2.91 -10.55 0.45
C TRP A 50 -3.74 -10.01 -0.70
N LEU A 51 -4.32 -10.90 -1.51
CA LEU A 51 -5.20 -10.51 -2.62
C LEU A 51 -6.45 -9.76 -2.15
N PHE A 52 -7.06 -10.17 -1.04
CA PHE A 52 -8.24 -9.48 -0.49
C PHE A 52 -7.91 -8.04 -0.06
N SER A 53 -6.75 -7.81 0.56
CA SER A 53 -6.33 -6.45 0.92
C SER A 53 -6.17 -5.53 -0.28
N ILE A 54 -5.63 -6.05 -1.40
CA ILE A 54 -5.49 -5.29 -2.65
C ILE A 54 -6.87 -4.92 -3.18
N ALA A 55 -7.80 -5.88 -3.21
CA ALA A 55 -9.17 -5.64 -3.64
C ALA A 55 -9.85 -4.56 -2.79
N VAL A 56 -9.75 -4.65 -1.47
CA VAL A 56 -10.33 -3.65 -0.55
C VAL A 56 -9.68 -2.27 -0.72
N ALA A 57 -8.36 -2.20 -0.89
CA ALA A 57 -7.64 -0.95 -1.08
C ALA A 57 -8.05 -0.26 -2.39
N VAL A 58 -8.06 -1.01 -3.51
CA VAL A 58 -8.48 -0.50 -4.81
C VAL A 58 -9.93 -0.03 -4.75
N PHE A 59 -10.83 -0.84 -4.20
CA PHE A 59 -12.23 -0.48 -4.06
C PHE A 59 -12.44 0.78 -3.22
N GLY A 60 -11.73 0.90 -2.09
CA GLY A 60 -11.80 2.07 -1.21
C GLY A 60 -11.34 3.35 -1.89
N VAL A 61 -10.20 3.31 -2.60
CA VAL A 61 -9.69 4.48 -3.34
C VAL A 61 -10.64 4.88 -4.47
N SER A 62 -11.14 3.91 -5.25
CA SER A 62 -12.12 4.17 -6.32
C SER A 62 -13.42 4.78 -5.79
N LEU A 63 -13.88 4.38 -4.61
CA LEU A 63 -15.07 4.95 -3.99
C LEU A 63 -14.84 6.41 -3.54
N LEU A 64 -13.68 6.70 -2.95
CA LEU A 64 -13.30 8.05 -2.53
C LEU A 64 -13.17 9.00 -3.73
N GLU A 65 -12.63 8.51 -4.85
CA GLU A 65 -12.55 9.24 -6.11
C GLU A 65 -13.94 9.49 -6.71
N PHE A 66 -14.82 8.48 -6.73
CA PHE A 66 -16.20 8.63 -7.21
C PHE A 66 -16.97 9.71 -6.44
N GLN A 67 -16.73 9.81 -5.13
CA GLN A 67 -17.32 10.83 -4.28
C GLN A 67 -16.67 12.23 -4.41
N GLN A 68 -15.63 12.36 -5.25
CA GLN A 68 -14.86 13.58 -5.50
C GLN A 68 -14.17 14.14 -4.25
N TRP A 69 -13.84 13.28 -3.28
CA TRP A 69 -13.12 13.67 -2.06
C TRP A 69 -11.60 13.74 -2.25
N ILE A 70 -11.09 13.01 -3.25
CA ILE A 70 -9.68 12.95 -3.60
C ILE A 70 -9.52 13.12 -5.10
N ASP A 71 -8.50 13.87 -5.51
CA ASP A 71 -8.10 13.96 -6.92
C ASP A 71 -6.81 13.14 -7.12
N LEU A 72 -6.90 12.14 -7.99
CA LEU A 72 -5.78 11.26 -8.32
C LEU A 72 -4.88 11.84 -9.42
N GLU A 73 -5.33 12.87 -10.15
CA GLU A 73 -4.59 13.48 -11.26
C GLU A 73 -3.42 14.35 -10.77
N GLU A 74 -3.57 15.00 -9.62
CA GLU A 74 -2.54 15.87 -9.03
C GLU A 74 -1.54 15.11 -8.12
N THR A 75 -1.58 13.79 -8.12
CA THR A 75 -0.68 12.98 -7.29
C THR A 75 0.78 13.10 -7.71
N ARG A 76 1.69 13.21 -6.72
CA ARG A 76 3.14 13.18 -6.94
C ARG A 76 3.76 12.03 -6.14
N PRO A 77 4.35 11.00 -6.79
CA PRO A 77 4.43 10.74 -8.24
C PRO A 77 3.06 10.40 -8.86
N PRO A 78 2.85 10.69 -10.17
CA PRO A 78 1.55 10.52 -10.82
C PRO A 78 1.19 9.04 -10.95
N TYR A 79 0.11 8.61 -10.30
CA TYR A 79 -0.34 7.21 -10.35
C TYR A 79 -1.14 6.87 -11.61
N ARG A 80 -1.71 7.87 -12.31
CA ARG A 80 -2.52 7.71 -13.51
C ARG A 80 -1.79 8.21 -14.77
N MET A 81 -0.69 7.56 -15.14
CA MET A 81 0.09 7.90 -16.34
C MET A 81 -0.39 7.14 -17.59
N SER A 82 -0.39 7.81 -18.75
CA SER A 82 -0.67 7.19 -20.06
C SER A 82 0.45 6.24 -20.53
N SER A 83 1.68 6.44 -20.04
CA SER A 83 2.83 5.61 -20.36
C SER A 83 3.24 4.78 -19.14
N LEU A 84 3.60 3.51 -19.37
CA LEU A 84 4.12 2.62 -18.34
C LEU A 84 5.65 2.72 -18.30
N PRO A 85 6.27 3.38 -17.29
CA PRO A 85 7.72 3.48 -17.19
C PRO A 85 8.33 2.15 -16.69
N TRP A 86 8.34 1.16 -17.58
CA TRP A 86 8.81 -0.21 -17.35
C TRP A 86 10.15 -0.29 -16.62
N LEU A 87 11.13 0.51 -17.06
CA LEU A 87 12.48 0.50 -16.49
C LEU A 87 12.49 0.89 -15.01
N ARG A 88 11.65 1.86 -14.60
CA ARG A 88 11.54 2.29 -13.20
C ARG A 88 10.98 1.17 -12.33
N PHE A 89 9.96 0.47 -12.82
CA PHE A 89 9.32 -0.62 -12.08
C PHE A 89 10.23 -1.84 -11.96
N ILE A 90 10.94 -2.23 -13.02
CA ILE A 90 11.89 -3.36 -12.94
C ILE A 90 13.07 -3.02 -12.03
N MET A 91 13.73 -1.89 -12.24
CA MET A 91 14.91 -1.54 -11.44
C MET A 91 14.54 -1.36 -9.97
N GLY A 92 13.43 -0.68 -9.67
CA GLY A 92 12.93 -0.54 -8.30
C GLY A 92 12.56 -1.89 -7.68
N GLY A 93 11.89 -2.76 -8.45
CA GLY A 93 11.51 -4.10 -8.00
C GLY A 93 12.70 -4.99 -7.68
N ILE A 94 13.76 -4.96 -8.50
CA ILE A 94 15.00 -5.72 -8.24
C ILE A 94 15.71 -5.16 -7.01
N MET A 95 15.90 -3.84 -6.93
CA MET A 95 16.59 -3.21 -5.79
C MET A 95 15.87 -3.44 -4.46
N PHE A 96 14.53 -3.41 -4.45
CA PHE A 96 13.73 -3.64 -3.24
C PHE A 96 13.57 -5.11 -2.91
N GLY A 97 13.40 -5.98 -3.91
CA GLY A 97 13.14 -7.40 -3.71
C GLY A 97 14.38 -8.25 -3.37
N VAL A 98 15.58 -7.79 -3.74
CA VAL A 98 16.85 -8.43 -3.35
C VAL A 98 17.25 -8.07 -1.91
N GLY A 99 16.79 -6.91 -1.41
CA GLY A 99 17.12 -6.40 -0.07
C GLY A 99 16.33 -7.01 1.07
#